data_AF-H6UFT8-F1
#
_entry.id   AF-H6UFT8-F1
#
_cell.length_a   1.000
_cell.length_b   1.000
_cell.length_c   1.000
_cell.angle_alpha   90.00
_cell.angle_beta   90.00
_cell.angle_gamma   90.00
#
_symmetry.space_group_name_H-M   'P 1'
#
loop_
_entity.id
_entity.type
_entity.pdbx_description
1 polymer ?
#
loop_
_entity_poly.entity_id
_entity_poly.type
_entity_poly.pdbx_seq_one_letter_code
_entity_poly.pdbx_strand_id
1 'polypeptide(L)'
;DADAVTVDGGYMYTAGECGLVPVMSEYYDKANMRPCQVSKPQKRGTYFAVAVVKKSNKNISWLNLKGKKTCHTAVGRTAGWNVPVGLIVNKTGNCDMSTFFSQSCAPGSDVDSKLCQLCIGNPKNSLEKSKCLPNDKEAYYGYAGAFRCLVEKGDVGFVKHFTVFENTDGKNPADWAKNLKSEDFELLCPDGSRAPVDQYKECNLAEVPAHAVITRPERRNDVVRILSN
;
A
#
# COMPACT_ATOMS: atom_id res chain seq x y z
N ASP A 1 -0.65 13.72 22.76
CA ASP A 1 0.24 14.81 22.33
C ASP A 1 1.26 14.33 21.30
N ALA A 2 1.21 14.91 20.10
CA ALA A 2 2.17 14.70 19.00
C ALA A 2 2.09 15.91 18.05
N ASP A 3 3.18 16.27 17.36
CA ASP A 3 3.25 17.49 16.54
C ASP A 3 3.23 17.24 15.03
N ALA A 4 3.84 16.15 14.54
CA ALA A 4 3.85 15.83 13.13
C ALA A 4 3.92 14.31 12.91
N VAL A 5 3.38 13.86 11.77
CA VAL A 5 3.41 12.46 11.36
C VAL A 5 3.34 12.38 9.83
N THR A 6 4.01 11.38 9.25
CA THR A 6 3.87 11.05 7.83
C THR A 6 2.62 10.21 7.62
N VAL A 7 1.77 10.61 6.69
CA VAL A 7 0.52 9.91 6.37
C VAL A 7 0.40 9.56 4.90
N ASP A 8 -0.30 8.46 4.64
CA ASP A 8 -0.77 8.09 3.31
C ASP A 8 -1.82 9.07 2.80
N GLY A 9 -1.93 9.24 1.48
CA GLY A 9 -2.89 10.15 0.85
C GLY A 9 -4.36 9.95 1.28
N GLY A 10 -4.75 8.72 1.63
CA GLY A 10 -6.09 8.45 2.16
C GLY A 10 -6.32 9.03 3.56
N TYR A 11 -5.33 8.93 4.44
CA TYR A 11 -5.37 9.56 5.76
C TYR A 11 -5.16 11.08 5.70
N MET A 12 -4.47 11.57 4.67
CA MET A 12 -4.34 13.02 4.42
C MET A 12 -5.70 13.68 4.18
N TYR A 13 -6.63 13.01 3.49
CA TYR A 13 -8.00 13.49 3.33
C TYR A 13 -8.68 13.66 4.70
N THR A 14 -8.69 12.61 5.53
CA THR A 14 -9.25 12.68 6.89
C THR A 14 -8.57 13.76 7.74
N ALA A 15 -7.25 13.87 7.64
CA ALA A 15 -6.48 14.87 8.37
C ALA A 15 -6.86 16.32 7.97
N GLY A 16 -7.09 16.56 6.68
CA GLY A 16 -7.56 17.85 6.16
C GLY A 16 -8.95 18.23 6.69
N GLU A 17 -9.88 17.28 6.71
CA GLU A 17 -11.21 17.46 7.33
C GLU A 17 -11.12 17.78 8.83
N CYS A 18 -10.08 17.27 9.50
CA CYS A 18 -9.78 17.57 10.91
C CYS A 18 -8.96 18.87 11.11
N GLY A 19 -8.69 19.64 10.05
CA GLY A 19 -7.96 20.93 10.13
C GLY A 19 -6.43 20.83 10.18
N LEU A 20 -5.85 19.66 9.92
CA LEU A 20 -4.39 19.50 9.78
C LEU A 20 -3.94 19.92 8.38
N VAL A 21 -2.68 20.37 8.28
CA VAL A 21 -2.11 20.88 7.03
C VAL A 21 -0.88 20.09 6.59
N PRO A 22 -0.70 19.84 5.28
CA PRO A 22 0.51 19.22 4.77
C PRO A 22 1.69 20.21 4.82
N VAL A 23 2.87 19.66 5.13
CA VAL A 23 4.12 20.41 5.29
C VAL A 23 5.11 20.07 4.18
N MET A 24 5.36 18.77 4.00
CA MET A 24 6.34 18.24 3.07
C MET A 24 5.83 16.93 2.49
N SER A 25 6.18 16.63 1.24
CA SER A 25 5.81 15.39 0.56
C SER A 25 7.04 14.50 0.44
N GLU A 26 6.85 13.19 0.60
CA GLU A 26 7.83 12.22 0.15
C GLU A 26 8.02 12.35 -1.36
N TYR A 27 9.23 12.02 -1.83
CA TYR A 27 9.59 12.06 -3.24
C TYR A 27 10.43 10.83 -3.57
N TYR A 28 10.03 10.07 -4.59
CA TYR A 28 10.58 8.73 -4.83
C TYR A 28 11.38 8.60 -6.13
N ASP A 29 11.42 9.62 -6.98
CA ASP A 29 12.21 9.60 -8.22
C ASP A 29 13.69 9.86 -7.90
N LYS A 30 14.41 8.77 -7.61
CA LYS A 30 15.84 8.82 -7.29
C LYS A 30 16.70 9.24 -8.48
N ALA A 31 16.20 9.11 -9.72
CA ALA A 31 16.95 9.52 -10.91
C ALA A 31 16.92 11.05 -11.09
N ASN A 32 15.89 11.72 -10.57
CA ASN A 32 15.75 13.16 -10.65
C ASN A 32 15.34 13.77 -9.30
N MET A 33 16.32 14.02 -8.45
CA MET A 33 16.15 14.67 -7.13
C MET A 33 16.07 16.20 -7.20
N ARG A 34 16.13 16.81 -8.40
CA ARG A 34 16.05 18.27 -8.57
C ARG A 34 14.82 18.89 -7.89
N PRO A 35 13.63 18.25 -7.89
CA PRO A 35 12.46 18.78 -7.18
C PRO A 35 12.66 18.91 -5.66
N CYS A 36 13.55 18.14 -5.04
CA CYS A 36 13.90 18.28 -3.62
C CYS A 36 14.89 19.42 -3.35
N GLN A 37 15.52 19.98 -4.39
CA GLN A 37 16.59 20.98 -4.29
C GLN A 37 16.09 22.41 -4.57
N VAL A 38 14.81 22.58 -4.90
CA VAL A 38 14.23 23.87 -5.28
C VAL A 38 13.04 24.21 -4.39
N SER A 39 12.88 25.49 -4.04
CA SER A 39 11.86 25.96 -3.08
C SER A 39 10.42 25.82 -3.59
N LYS A 40 10.23 25.70 -4.90
CA LYS A 40 8.93 25.55 -5.57
C LYS A 40 9.04 24.55 -6.71
N PRO A 41 9.07 23.24 -6.43
CA PRO A 41 9.15 22.24 -7.48
C PRO A 41 7.89 22.25 -8.33
N GLN A 42 8.05 22.18 -9.65
CA GLN A 42 6.93 22.03 -10.59
C GLN A 42 6.31 20.63 -10.53
N LYS A 43 7.09 19.62 -10.12
CA LYS A 43 6.66 18.22 -10.01
C LYS A 43 6.50 17.84 -8.54
N ARG A 44 5.32 17.34 -8.18
CA ARG A 44 5.04 16.81 -6.84
C ARG A 44 5.47 15.35 -6.75
N GLY A 45 5.73 14.86 -5.54
CA GLY A 45 5.98 13.45 -5.31
C GLY A 45 4.74 12.63 -5.64
N THR A 46 4.91 11.60 -6.47
CA THR A 46 3.86 10.65 -6.83
C THR A 46 4.42 9.23 -6.79
N TYR A 47 3.52 8.25 -6.70
CA TYR A 47 3.85 6.85 -6.89
C TYR A 47 2.69 6.12 -7.55
N PHE A 48 2.98 4.97 -8.16
CA PHE A 48 1.96 4.11 -8.77
C PHE A 48 1.43 3.07 -7.78
N ALA A 49 0.11 3.02 -7.63
CA ALA A 49 -0.61 1.93 -6.97
C ALA A 49 -0.74 0.76 -7.95
N VAL A 50 -0.37 -0.45 -7.52
CA VAL A 50 -0.32 -1.64 -8.37
C VAL A 50 -0.97 -2.85 -7.69
N ALA A 51 -1.47 -3.77 -8.50
CA ALA A 51 -1.91 -5.09 -8.07
C ALA A 51 -0.85 -6.12 -8.47
N VAL A 52 -0.22 -6.75 -7.49
CA VAL A 52 0.86 -7.73 -7.68
C VAL A 52 0.32 -9.13 -7.51
N VAL A 53 0.79 -10.05 -8.35
CA VAL A 53 0.47 -11.48 -8.30
C VAL A 53 1.73 -12.32 -8.46
N LYS A 54 1.65 -13.59 -8.05
CA LYS A 54 2.69 -14.57 -8.36
C LYS A 54 2.62 -14.91 -9.86
N LYS A 55 3.78 -14.93 -10.52
CA LYS A 55 3.93 -15.31 -11.93
C LYS A 55 3.50 -16.75 -12.18
N SER A 56 3.69 -17.64 -11.19
CA SER A 56 3.31 -19.05 -11.26
C SER A 56 1.79 -19.28 -11.40
N ASN A 57 0.95 -18.37 -10.90
CA ASN A 57 -0.50 -18.50 -11.03
C ASN A 57 -1.02 -17.69 -12.23
N LYS A 58 -1.09 -18.32 -13.40
CA LYS A 58 -1.52 -17.68 -14.66
C LYS A 58 -3.02 -17.43 -14.78
N ASN A 59 -3.84 -18.00 -13.89
CA ASN A 59 -5.30 -17.93 -13.98
C ASN A 59 -5.91 -16.68 -13.32
N ILE A 60 -5.09 -15.73 -12.86
CA ILE A 60 -5.54 -14.50 -12.22
C ILE A 60 -5.30 -13.32 -13.17
N SER A 61 -6.34 -12.50 -13.34
CA SER A 61 -6.32 -11.21 -14.01
C SER A 61 -7.14 -10.19 -13.23
N TRP A 62 -7.00 -8.90 -13.55
CA TRP A 62 -7.83 -7.85 -12.96
C TRP A 62 -9.34 -8.09 -13.15
N LEU A 63 -9.71 -8.78 -14.24
CA LEU A 63 -11.10 -9.03 -14.60
C LEU A 63 -11.75 -10.16 -13.78
N ASN A 64 -10.97 -11.00 -13.08
CA ASN A 64 -11.48 -12.17 -12.37
C ASN A 64 -11.12 -12.21 -10.87
N LEU A 65 -11.00 -11.03 -10.25
CA LEU A 65 -10.65 -10.88 -8.84
C LEU A 65 -11.71 -11.37 -7.85
N LYS A 66 -12.96 -11.52 -8.29
CA LYS A 66 -14.05 -12.00 -7.43
C LYS A 66 -13.71 -13.39 -6.88
N GLY A 67 -13.83 -13.55 -5.56
CA GLY A 67 -13.53 -14.80 -4.86
C GLY A 67 -12.03 -15.13 -4.71
N LYS A 68 -11.12 -14.25 -5.12
CA LYS A 68 -9.68 -14.41 -4.86
C LYS A 68 -9.30 -14.00 -3.45
N LYS A 69 -8.16 -14.50 -2.98
CA LYS A 69 -7.56 -14.11 -1.69
C LYS A 69 -6.74 -12.84 -1.85
N THR A 70 -7.02 -11.81 -1.07
CA THR A 70 -6.35 -10.51 -1.26
C THR A 70 -5.60 -9.99 -0.05
N CYS A 71 -4.55 -9.23 -0.30
CA CYS A 71 -3.69 -8.65 0.71
C CYS A 71 -3.63 -7.13 0.53
N HIS A 72 -3.98 -6.40 1.58
CA HIS A 72 -4.14 -4.95 1.56
C HIS A 72 -3.23 -4.33 2.61
N THR A 73 -2.68 -3.14 2.32
CA THR A 73 -1.81 -2.44 3.27
C THR A 73 -2.52 -2.08 4.57
N ALA A 74 -3.73 -1.52 4.47
CA ALA A 74 -4.74 -1.32 5.51
C ALA A 74 -5.98 -0.69 4.87
N VAL A 75 -7.11 -0.77 5.55
CA VAL A 75 -8.33 -0.03 5.17
C VAL A 75 -8.03 1.47 5.14
N GLY A 76 -8.59 2.19 4.16
CA GLY A 76 -8.46 3.64 4.02
C GLY A 76 -7.15 4.14 3.39
N ARG A 77 -6.15 3.27 3.19
CA ARG A 77 -4.91 3.64 2.49
C ARG A 77 -5.08 3.66 0.98
N THR A 78 -4.36 4.54 0.31
CA THR A 78 -4.50 4.85 -1.11
C THR A 78 -4.29 3.61 -1.99
N ALA A 79 -3.08 3.02 -1.94
CA ALA A 79 -2.71 1.92 -2.85
C ALA A 79 -3.36 0.59 -2.47
N GLY A 80 -3.47 0.35 -1.16
CA GLY A 80 -3.95 -0.93 -0.64
C GLY A 80 -5.47 -1.02 -0.53
N TRP A 81 -6.20 0.10 -0.57
CA TRP A 81 -7.64 0.12 -0.35
C TRP A 81 -8.37 1.06 -1.31
N ASN A 82 -8.18 2.38 -1.20
CA ASN A 82 -9.04 3.35 -1.90
C ASN A 82 -9.01 3.18 -3.42
N VAL A 83 -7.83 3.00 -4.02
CA VAL A 83 -7.69 2.78 -5.46
C VAL A 83 -8.30 1.44 -5.89
N PRO A 84 -7.85 0.27 -5.38
CA PRO A 84 -8.39 -1.00 -5.85
C PRO A 84 -9.89 -1.18 -5.55
N VAL A 85 -10.34 -0.80 -4.35
CA VAL A 85 -11.76 -0.88 -3.98
C VAL A 85 -12.59 0.10 -4.81
N GLY A 86 -12.12 1.34 -5.01
CA GLY A 86 -12.81 2.32 -5.84
C GLY A 86 -13.03 1.84 -7.27
N LEU A 87 -12.02 1.21 -7.88
CA LEU A 87 -12.14 0.63 -9.22
C LEU A 87 -13.12 -0.56 -9.26
N ILE A 88 -13.10 -1.43 -8.25
CA ILE A 88 -14.02 -2.58 -8.16
C ILE A 88 -15.45 -2.11 -7.96
N VAL A 89 -15.69 -1.17 -7.05
CA VAL A 89 -17.00 -0.58 -6.78
C VAL A 89 -17.55 0.10 -8.03
N ASN A 90 -16.75 0.90 -8.71
CA ASN A 90 -17.15 1.59 -9.95
C ASN A 90 -17.59 0.59 -11.05
N LYS A 91 -16.93 -0.57 -11.14
CA LYS A 91 -17.23 -1.58 -12.15
C LYS A 91 -18.41 -2.49 -11.80
N THR A 92 -18.59 -2.80 -10.51
CA THR A 92 -19.49 -3.86 -10.06
C THR A 92 -20.71 -3.35 -9.29
N GLY A 93 -20.66 -2.12 -8.78
CA GLY A 93 -21.64 -1.57 -7.84
C GLY A 93 -21.60 -2.21 -6.44
N ASN A 94 -20.72 -3.19 -6.19
CA ASN A 94 -20.64 -3.86 -4.89
C ASN A 94 -19.70 -3.11 -3.95
N CYS A 95 -20.25 -2.48 -2.91
CA CYS A 95 -19.49 -1.81 -1.85
C CYS A 95 -18.97 -2.76 -0.75
N ASP A 96 -19.52 -3.97 -0.66
CA ASP A 96 -19.15 -4.95 0.35
C ASP A 96 -18.01 -5.84 -0.15
N MET A 97 -16.78 -5.43 0.15
CA MET A 97 -15.58 -6.18 -0.19
C MET A 97 -15.49 -7.52 0.53
N SER A 98 -16.18 -7.69 1.66
CA SER A 98 -16.20 -8.96 2.41
C SER A 98 -16.97 -10.05 1.66
N THR A 99 -17.90 -9.70 0.78
CA THR A 99 -18.61 -10.65 -0.10
C THR A 99 -17.96 -10.77 -1.48
N PHE A 100 -17.23 -9.74 -1.92
CA PHE A 100 -16.52 -9.76 -3.20
C PHE A 100 -15.29 -10.69 -3.19
N PHE A 101 -14.46 -10.61 -2.14
CA PHE A 101 -13.30 -11.49 -1.96
C PHE A 101 -13.67 -12.72 -1.14
N SER A 102 -12.92 -13.83 -1.32
CA SER A 102 -13.17 -15.04 -0.51
C SER A 102 -12.63 -14.89 0.90
N GLN A 103 -11.39 -14.41 1.01
CA GLN A 103 -10.67 -14.10 2.25
C GLN A 103 -9.69 -12.98 1.97
N SER A 104 -9.44 -12.11 2.94
CA SER A 104 -8.42 -11.08 2.81
C SER A 104 -7.60 -10.92 4.09
N CYS A 105 -6.49 -10.20 3.98
CA CYS A 105 -5.96 -9.43 5.09
C CYS A 105 -6.04 -7.94 4.75
N ALA A 106 -6.95 -7.24 5.40
CA ALA A 106 -7.13 -5.80 5.33
C ALA A 106 -7.14 -5.20 6.74
N PRO A 107 -5.95 -4.92 7.31
CA PRO A 107 -5.83 -4.37 8.66
C PRO A 107 -6.71 -3.13 8.87
N GLY A 108 -7.37 -3.05 10.03
CA GLY A 108 -8.39 -2.05 10.35
C GLY A 108 -9.83 -2.47 10.03
N SER A 109 -10.05 -3.64 9.44
CA SER A 109 -11.40 -4.23 9.29
C SER A 109 -11.86 -4.92 10.58
N ASP A 110 -13.13 -5.33 10.61
CA ASP A 110 -13.66 -6.21 11.67
C ASP A 110 -12.91 -7.55 11.68
N VAL A 111 -12.39 -7.92 12.85
CA VAL A 111 -11.54 -9.11 13.08
C VAL A 111 -12.24 -10.42 12.73
N ASP A 112 -13.57 -10.46 12.84
CA ASP A 112 -14.39 -11.65 12.56
C ASP A 112 -14.86 -11.71 11.10
N SER A 113 -14.65 -10.64 10.34
CA SER A 113 -15.02 -10.58 8.92
C SER A 113 -14.05 -11.36 8.02
N LYS A 114 -14.51 -11.68 6.81
CA LYS A 114 -13.66 -12.25 5.74
C LYS A 114 -12.43 -11.40 5.42
N LEU A 115 -12.48 -10.10 5.70
CA LEU A 115 -11.39 -9.17 5.42
C LEU A 115 -10.18 -9.34 6.35
N CYS A 116 -10.35 -10.00 7.51
CA CYS A 116 -9.28 -10.25 8.47
C CYS A 116 -8.85 -11.72 8.54
N GLN A 117 -9.44 -12.60 7.73
CA GLN A 117 -9.21 -14.04 7.83
C GLN A 117 -7.78 -14.47 7.52
N LEU A 118 -7.07 -13.76 6.62
CA LEU A 118 -5.69 -14.09 6.27
C LEU A 118 -4.67 -13.48 7.23
N CYS A 119 -5.03 -12.40 7.94
CA CYS A 119 -4.16 -11.69 8.87
C CYS A 119 -3.64 -12.60 10.00
N ILE A 120 -2.42 -12.33 10.50
CA ILE A 120 -1.71 -13.25 11.39
C ILE A 120 -1.34 -12.64 12.74
N GLY A 121 -1.56 -11.34 12.94
CA GLY A 121 -1.11 -10.61 14.11
C GLY A 121 0.41 -10.63 14.22
N ASN A 122 0.89 -10.62 15.45
CA ASN A 122 2.30 -10.70 15.79
C ASN A 122 2.73 -12.17 15.83
N PRO A 123 3.48 -12.68 14.84
CA PRO A 123 3.89 -14.08 14.81
C PRO A 123 4.85 -14.46 15.95
N LYS A 124 5.47 -13.46 16.61
CA LYS A 124 6.38 -13.68 17.75
C LYS A 124 5.64 -13.70 19.10
N ASN A 125 4.40 -13.24 19.15
CA ASN A 125 3.62 -13.17 20.38
C ASN A 125 2.13 -13.41 20.09
N SER A 126 1.75 -14.68 20.00
CA SER A 126 0.36 -15.10 19.71
C SER A 126 -0.65 -14.74 20.81
N LEU A 127 -0.19 -14.43 22.02
CA LEU A 127 -1.04 -13.95 23.12
C LEU A 127 -1.43 -12.48 22.95
N GLU A 128 -0.66 -11.71 22.17
CA GLU A 128 -1.00 -10.34 21.83
C GLU A 128 -2.16 -10.32 20.83
N LYS A 129 -3.30 -9.74 21.22
CA LYS A 129 -4.47 -9.52 20.35
C LYS A 129 -4.16 -8.46 19.29
N SER A 130 -3.34 -8.84 18.32
CA SER A 130 -2.74 -7.99 17.29
C SER A 130 -3.28 -8.29 15.90
N LYS A 131 -4.06 -9.36 15.75
CA LYS A 131 -4.64 -9.77 14.47
C LYS A 131 -5.46 -8.63 13.87
N CYS A 132 -5.14 -8.28 12.63
CA CYS A 132 -5.82 -7.26 11.83
C CYS A 132 -5.74 -5.84 12.40
N LEU A 133 -4.87 -5.57 13.39
CA LEU A 133 -4.65 -4.20 13.85
C LEU A 133 -3.99 -3.36 12.74
N PRO A 134 -4.42 -2.10 12.53
CA PRO A 134 -3.85 -1.21 11.52
C PRO A 134 -2.53 -0.58 12.01
N ASN A 135 -1.58 -1.40 12.48
CA ASN A 135 -0.25 -0.99 12.90
C ASN A 135 0.77 -2.15 12.77
N ASP A 136 2.04 -1.86 13.01
CA ASP A 136 3.15 -2.79 12.79
C ASP A 136 3.17 -4.02 13.72
N LYS A 137 2.23 -4.13 14.67
CA LYS A 137 2.03 -5.36 15.44
C LYS A 137 1.39 -6.47 14.60
N GLU A 138 0.65 -6.13 13.55
CA GLU A 138 0.18 -7.07 12.54
C GLU A 138 1.26 -7.27 11.48
N ALA A 139 1.77 -8.49 11.33
CA ALA A 139 2.87 -8.76 10.41
C ALA A 139 2.50 -8.60 8.92
N TYR A 140 1.21 -8.57 8.58
CA TYR A 140 0.72 -8.26 7.24
C TYR A 140 0.30 -6.79 7.04
N TYR A 141 0.57 -5.91 8.00
CA TYR A 141 0.29 -4.48 7.88
C TYR A 141 1.29 -3.75 6.98
N GLY A 142 0.80 -2.72 6.29
CA GLY A 142 1.60 -1.84 5.46
C GLY A 142 2.06 -2.47 4.15
N TYR A 143 3.00 -1.81 3.46
CA TYR A 143 3.46 -2.23 2.14
C TYR A 143 4.19 -3.58 2.17
N ALA A 144 5.19 -3.71 3.04
CA ALA A 144 5.95 -4.96 3.17
C ALA A 144 5.06 -6.11 3.67
N GLY A 145 4.16 -5.84 4.63
CA GLY A 145 3.23 -6.83 5.16
C GLY A 145 2.21 -7.33 4.13
N ALA A 146 1.63 -6.43 3.32
CA ALA A 146 0.72 -6.84 2.25
C ALA A 146 1.42 -7.68 1.17
N PHE A 147 2.67 -7.35 0.83
CA PHE A 147 3.47 -8.18 -0.08
C PHE A 147 3.84 -9.53 0.55
N ARG A 148 4.20 -9.56 1.84
CA ARG A 148 4.41 -10.80 2.59
C ARG A 148 3.16 -11.68 2.62
N CYS A 149 1.99 -11.08 2.84
CA CYS A 149 0.71 -11.78 2.78
C CYS A 149 0.49 -12.45 1.41
N LEU A 150 0.80 -11.75 0.30
CA LEU A 150 0.75 -12.33 -1.05
C LEU A 150 1.69 -13.54 -1.16
N VAL A 151 2.92 -13.42 -0.66
CA VAL A 151 3.91 -14.50 -0.68
C VAL A 151 3.41 -15.73 0.08
N GLU A 152 2.85 -15.55 1.27
CA GLU A 152 2.55 -16.66 2.18
C GLU A 152 1.12 -17.23 2.02
N LYS A 153 0.11 -16.42 1.70
CA LYS A 153 -1.31 -16.83 1.77
C LYS A 153 -2.23 -16.32 0.67
N GLY A 154 -1.96 -15.13 0.15
CA GLY A 154 -2.82 -14.43 -0.79
C GLY A 154 -2.60 -14.82 -2.25
N ASP A 155 -3.56 -14.44 -3.08
CA ASP A 155 -3.49 -14.53 -4.54
C ASP A 155 -3.04 -13.21 -5.16
N VAL A 156 -3.46 -12.08 -4.59
CA VAL A 156 -3.20 -10.72 -5.07
C VAL A 156 -2.82 -9.79 -3.92
N GLY A 157 -1.77 -8.98 -4.11
CA GLY A 157 -1.34 -7.94 -3.16
C GLY A 157 -1.48 -6.55 -3.74
N PHE A 158 -2.14 -5.65 -3.02
CA PHE A 158 -2.31 -4.24 -3.42
C PHE A 158 -1.31 -3.35 -2.70
N VAL A 159 -0.31 -2.84 -3.43
CA VAL A 159 0.86 -2.13 -2.88
C VAL A 159 1.32 -1.00 -3.80
N LYS A 160 2.38 -0.27 -3.42
CA LYS A 160 3.08 0.65 -4.32
C LYS A 160 4.06 -0.12 -5.21
N HIS A 161 4.33 0.39 -6.42
CA HIS A 161 5.20 -0.27 -7.41
C HIS A 161 6.63 -0.59 -6.92
N PHE A 162 7.20 0.17 -5.98
CA PHE A 162 8.52 -0.13 -5.43
C PHE A 162 8.55 -1.32 -4.46
N THR A 163 7.40 -1.75 -3.92
CA THR A 163 7.37 -2.72 -2.83
C THR A 163 7.95 -4.08 -3.21
N VAL A 164 7.75 -4.56 -4.44
CA VAL A 164 8.37 -5.81 -4.90
C VAL A 164 9.89 -5.66 -4.84
N PHE A 165 10.43 -4.63 -5.48
CA PHE A 165 11.88 -4.39 -5.52
C PHE A 165 12.52 -4.13 -4.17
N GLU A 166 11.78 -3.58 -3.19
CA GLU A 166 12.22 -3.38 -1.81
C GLU A 166 12.31 -4.71 -1.02
N ASN A 167 11.59 -5.74 -1.45
CA ASN A 167 11.43 -7.00 -0.72
C ASN A 167 11.91 -8.25 -1.48
N THR A 168 12.55 -8.09 -2.63
CA THR A 168 13.12 -9.17 -3.43
C THR A 168 14.60 -8.94 -3.70
N ASP A 169 15.25 -9.92 -4.34
CA ASP A 169 16.61 -9.80 -4.89
C ASP A 169 17.64 -9.45 -3.81
N GLY A 170 17.44 -9.97 -2.60
CA GLY A 170 18.34 -9.78 -1.45
C GLY A 170 18.23 -8.41 -0.75
N LYS A 171 17.29 -7.54 -1.13
CA LYS A 171 17.15 -6.21 -0.51
C LYS A 171 16.49 -6.23 0.87
N ASN A 172 15.68 -7.25 1.17
CA ASN A 172 15.10 -7.45 2.49
C ASN A 172 15.71 -8.69 3.15
N PRO A 173 16.45 -8.53 4.28
CA PRO A 173 17.11 -9.63 4.96
C PRO A 173 16.17 -10.51 5.79
N ALA A 174 14.89 -10.14 5.92
CA ALA A 174 13.92 -10.91 6.68
C ALA A 174 13.74 -12.33 6.10
N ASP A 175 13.54 -13.31 6.98
CA ASP A 175 13.48 -14.73 6.60
C ASP A 175 12.43 -15.07 5.53
N TRP A 176 11.31 -14.34 5.51
CA TRP A 176 10.23 -14.54 4.53
C TRP A 176 10.58 -13.99 3.14
N ALA A 177 11.56 -13.08 3.04
CA ALA A 177 11.89 -12.33 1.83
C ALA A 177 13.24 -12.72 1.20
N LYS A 178 14.15 -13.32 1.98
CA LYS A 178 15.56 -13.53 1.60
C LYS A 178 15.80 -14.25 0.26
N ASN A 179 14.88 -15.13 -0.15
CA ASN A 179 15.02 -15.95 -1.36
C ASN A 179 14.08 -15.53 -2.50
N LEU A 180 13.31 -14.45 -2.33
CA LEU A 180 12.37 -14.00 -3.34
C LEU A 180 13.10 -13.33 -4.51
N LYS A 181 12.68 -13.63 -5.74
CA LYS A 181 13.14 -12.92 -6.94
C LYS A 181 12.03 -12.02 -7.47
N SER A 182 12.37 -10.81 -7.93
CA SER A 182 11.36 -9.91 -8.51
C SER A 182 10.68 -10.52 -9.74
N GLU A 183 11.40 -11.34 -10.50
CA GLU A 183 10.90 -12.03 -11.70
C GLU A 183 9.80 -13.07 -11.41
N ASP A 184 9.64 -13.49 -10.15
CA ASP A 184 8.57 -14.40 -9.71
C ASP A 184 7.21 -13.71 -9.57
N PHE A 185 7.17 -12.40 -9.78
CA PHE A 185 5.97 -11.58 -9.64
C PHE A 185 5.63 -10.85 -10.93
N GLU A 186 4.34 -10.57 -11.11
CA GLU A 186 3.80 -9.81 -12.23
C GLU A 186 2.75 -8.82 -11.71
N LEU A 187 2.47 -7.78 -12.50
CA LEU A 187 1.41 -6.82 -12.26
C LEU A 187 0.15 -7.26 -13.00
N LEU A 188 -1.02 -6.99 -12.41
CA LEU A 188 -2.30 -7.05 -13.10
C LEU A 188 -2.65 -5.66 -13.64
N CYS A 189 -2.85 -5.56 -14.95
CA CYS A 189 -3.22 -4.31 -15.58
C CYS A 189 -4.76 -4.19 -15.63
N PRO A 190 -5.33 -2.97 -15.58
CA PRO A 190 -6.79 -2.77 -15.57
C PRO A 190 -7.53 -3.37 -16.76
N ASP A 191 -6.86 -3.52 -17.91
CA ASP A 191 -7.39 -4.14 -19.14
C ASP A 191 -7.49 -5.67 -19.07
N GLY A 192 -6.97 -6.30 -18.01
CA GLY A 192 -6.93 -7.74 -17.82
C GLY A 192 -5.64 -8.42 -18.28
N SER A 193 -4.73 -7.68 -18.92
CA SER A 193 -3.39 -8.14 -19.23
C SER A 193 -2.51 -8.21 -17.97
N ARG A 194 -1.29 -8.71 -18.15
CA ARG A 194 -0.27 -8.81 -17.11
C ARG A 194 1.05 -8.27 -17.64
N ALA A 195 1.82 -7.62 -16.77
CA ALA A 195 3.11 -7.07 -17.13
C ALA A 195 4.19 -7.44 -16.09
N PRO A 196 5.47 -7.48 -16.49
CA PRO A 196 6.58 -7.46 -15.55
C PRO A 196 6.51 -6.31 -14.54
N VAL A 197 7.07 -6.49 -13.35
CA VAL A 197 6.99 -5.52 -12.24
C VAL A 197 7.71 -4.20 -12.51
N ASP A 198 8.61 -4.14 -13.48
CA ASP A 198 9.34 -2.95 -13.92
C ASP A 198 8.55 -2.10 -14.93
N GLN A 199 7.52 -2.65 -15.57
CA GLN A 199 6.59 -1.95 -16.48
C GLN A 199 5.41 -1.30 -15.74
N TYR A 200 5.63 -0.88 -14.49
CA TYR A 200 4.57 -0.28 -13.65
C TYR A 200 4.04 1.05 -14.19
N LYS A 201 4.80 1.76 -15.04
CA LYS A 201 4.35 3.03 -15.63
C LYS A 201 3.22 2.81 -16.63
N GLU A 202 3.30 1.72 -17.37
CA GLU A 202 2.31 1.28 -18.36
C GLU A 202 1.22 0.42 -17.72
N CYS A 203 1.57 -0.37 -16.69
CA CYS A 203 0.67 -1.27 -15.98
C CYS A 203 0.55 -0.90 -14.49
N ASN A 204 -0.39 -0.02 -14.18
CA ASN A 204 -0.78 0.35 -12.83
C ASN A 204 -2.28 0.56 -12.70
N LEU A 205 -2.76 0.65 -11.46
CA LEU A 205 -4.16 0.98 -11.17
C LEU A 205 -4.40 2.49 -11.18
N ALA A 206 -3.43 3.25 -10.67
CA ALA A 206 -3.42 4.71 -10.69
C ALA A 206 -2.03 5.27 -10.31
N GLU A 207 -1.69 6.44 -10.84
CA GLU A 207 -0.70 7.34 -10.25
C GLU A 207 -1.35 8.15 -9.13
N VAL A 208 -0.76 8.16 -7.94
CA VAL A 208 -1.33 8.79 -6.74
C VAL A 208 -0.33 9.69 -6.02
N PRO A 209 -0.81 10.68 -5.24
CA PRO A 209 0.05 11.56 -4.46
C PRO A 209 0.94 10.76 -3.49
N ALA A 210 2.20 11.17 -3.36
CA ALA A 210 3.09 10.64 -2.35
C ALA A 210 2.58 10.92 -0.93
N HIS A 211 3.13 10.17 0.02
CA HIS A 211 2.86 10.38 1.43
C HIS A 211 3.34 11.77 1.85
N ALA A 212 2.68 12.37 2.83
CA ALA A 212 2.98 13.72 3.27
C ALA A 212 3.12 13.80 4.78
N VAL A 213 4.05 14.62 5.23
CA VAL A 213 4.11 15.05 6.63
C VAL A 213 2.99 16.06 6.85
N ILE A 214 2.13 15.77 7.82
CA ILE A 214 1.06 16.67 8.26
C ILE A 214 1.34 17.18 9.67
N THR A 215 0.80 18.36 9.97
CA THR A 215 0.91 18.99 11.30
C THR A 215 -0.27 19.92 11.54
N ARG A 216 -0.37 20.47 12.76
CA ARG A 216 -1.32 21.54 13.06
C ARG A 216 -0.82 22.87 12.49
N PRO A 217 -1.71 23.77 12.03
CA PRO A 217 -1.32 25.02 11.37
C PRO A 217 -0.24 25.83 12.12
N GLU A 218 -0.34 25.92 13.45
CA GLU A 218 0.57 26.68 14.30
C GLU A 218 1.99 26.08 14.40
N ARG A 219 2.15 24.78 14.12
CA ARG A 219 3.46 24.09 14.15
C ARG A 219 4.13 24.02 12.78
N ARG A 220 3.46 24.45 11.70
CA ARG A 220 3.93 24.27 10.32
C ARG A 220 5.37 24.76 10.11
N ASN A 221 5.68 25.98 10.52
CA ASN A 221 7.00 26.57 10.27
C ASN A 221 8.11 25.87 11.07
N ASP A 222 7.81 25.44 12.31
CA ASP A 222 8.75 24.68 13.13
C ASP A 222 9.07 23.33 12.48
N VAL A 223 8.06 22.63 11.97
CA VAL A 223 8.23 21.34 11.28
C VAL A 223 9.03 21.49 9.99
N VAL A 224 8.74 22.52 9.17
CA VAL A 224 9.54 22.81 7.96
C VAL A 224 11.01 23.02 8.31
N ARG A 225 11.28 23.83 9.33
CA ARG A 225 12.65 24.15 9.76
C ARG A 225 13.41 22.89 10.21
N ILE A 226 12.75 22.00 10.96
CA ILE A 226 13.36 20.75 11.42
C ILE A 226 13.66 19.81 10.24
N LEU A 227 12.75 19.69 9.28
CA LEU A 227 12.89 18.74 8.16
C LEU A 227 13.78 19.22 7.02
N SER A 228 14.09 20.52 6.98
CA SER A 228 14.92 21.12 5.92
C SER A 228 16.37 21.37 6.35
N ASN A 229 16.72 21.05 7.60
CA ASN A 229 18.08 21.08 8.14
C ASN A 229 18.77 19.73 7.98
#